data_AF-A0A0N4WID4-F1
#
_entry.id   AF-A0A0N4WID4-F1
#
_cell.length_a   1.000
_cell.length_b   1.000
_cell.length_c   1.000
_cell.angle_alpha   90.00
_cell.angle_beta   90.00
_cell.angle_gamma   90.00
#
_symmetry.space_group_name_H-M   'P 1'
#
loop_
_entity.id
_entity.type
_entity.pdbx_description
1 polymer ?
#
loop_
_entity_poly.entity_id
_entity_poly.type
_entity_poly.pdbx_seq_one_letter_code
_entity_poly.pdbx_strand_id
1 'polypeptide(L)'
;MGFRFSRDEEMKLLPPAINFDALKAYVMSAMESATRHAVMNCRDLIGGDNRNHFEPLMKLFDSLLVIGVFDDTELEALLQMIHPAAFDPTYEPGTTKKGLTEIELEEHVKIQLVNILDHLCDTQLRHRIESLVGFTDGFVGDLQQDQCKRYMDIKQTDMPPAEAAKKTKEFRCPPKEQMFRLLKCKVEKEEKEVLFEDEVEYDQCPMAENLQEQLR
;
A
#
# COMPACT_ATOMS: atom_id res chain seq x y z
N MET A 1 14.62 -31.47 -29.55
CA MET A 1 13.95 -32.62 -28.91
C MET A 1 13.77 -32.25 -27.45
N GLY A 2 12.64 -31.63 -27.10
CA GLY A 2 12.39 -31.19 -25.72
C GLY A 2 11.92 -32.37 -24.89
N PHE A 3 12.62 -32.66 -23.79
CA PHE A 3 12.14 -33.62 -22.79
C PHE A 3 10.83 -33.09 -22.20
N ARG A 4 9.71 -33.73 -22.53
CA ARG A 4 8.45 -33.55 -21.80
C ARG A 4 8.50 -34.46 -20.59
N PHE A 5 8.62 -33.88 -19.40
CA PHE A 5 8.44 -34.62 -18.15
C PHE A 5 7.00 -35.14 -18.08
N SER A 6 6.81 -36.32 -17.50
CA SER A 6 5.48 -36.78 -17.12
C SER A 6 4.97 -35.94 -15.95
N ARG A 7 3.66 -35.72 -15.85
CA ARG A 7 3.03 -34.95 -14.75
C ARG A 7 3.43 -35.49 -13.36
N ASP A 8 3.64 -36.80 -13.26
CA ASP A 8 4.11 -37.47 -12.03
C ASP A 8 5.60 -37.20 -11.71
N GLU A 9 6.43 -36.93 -12.71
CA GLU A 9 7.83 -36.56 -12.52
C GLU A 9 7.96 -35.09 -12.13
N GLU A 10 7.11 -34.22 -12.69
CA GLU A 10 7.01 -32.81 -12.30
C GLU A 10 6.51 -32.68 -10.85
N MET A 11 5.53 -33.49 -10.43
CA MET A 11 5.02 -33.47 -9.05
C MET A 11 6.06 -33.93 -8.01
N LYS A 12 7.01 -34.79 -8.38
CA LYS A 12 8.11 -35.22 -7.48
C LYS A 12 9.18 -34.15 -7.28
N LEU A 13 9.18 -33.09 -8.09
CA LEU A 13 10.10 -31.97 -7.97
C LEU A 13 9.50 -30.80 -7.17
N LEU A 14 8.20 -30.86 -6.83
CA LEU A 14 7.55 -29.84 -6.03
C LEU A 14 7.99 -29.93 -4.56
N PRO A 15 8.07 -28.80 -3.84
CA PRO A 15 8.32 -28.80 -2.41
C PRO A 15 7.20 -29.57 -1.68
N PRO A 16 7.51 -30.21 -0.53
CA PRO A 16 6.51 -30.89 0.27
C PRO A 16 5.42 -29.90 0.70
N ALA A 17 4.15 -30.32 0.59
CA ALA A 17 3.03 -29.50 1.01
C ALA A 17 3.00 -29.34 2.54
N ILE A 18 2.67 -28.13 2.99
CA ILE A 18 2.48 -27.79 4.40
C ILE A 18 1.11 -27.14 4.54
N ASN A 19 0.41 -27.45 5.63
CA ASN A 19 -0.83 -26.77 5.98
C ASN A 19 -0.51 -25.41 6.62
N PHE A 20 -0.55 -24.35 5.80
CA PHE A 20 -0.25 -22.99 6.25
C PHE A 20 -1.25 -22.47 7.28
N ASP A 21 -2.54 -22.82 7.19
CA ASP A 21 -3.55 -22.36 8.15
C ASP A 21 -3.28 -22.90 9.56
N ALA A 22 -2.97 -24.19 9.67
CA ALA A 22 -2.62 -24.82 10.94
C ALA A 22 -1.31 -24.26 11.50
N LEU A 23 -0.30 -24.05 10.64
CA LEU A 23 0.98 -23.50 11.04
C LEU A 23 0.86 -22.05 11.51
N LYS A 24 0.10 -21.23 10.78
CA LYS A 24 -0.21 -19.84 11.09
C LYS A 24 -0.91 -19.71 12.44
N ALA A 25 -1.97 -20.49 12.66
CA ALA A 25 -2.71 -20.50 13.92
C ALA A 25 -1.81 -20.87 15.10
N TYR A 26 -0.93 -21.86 14.91
CA TYR A 26 0.06 -22.24 15.93
C TYR A 26 1.04 -21.10 16.22
N VAL A 27 1.60 -20.46 15.17
CA VAL A 27 2.55 -19.36 15.33
C VAL A 27 1.93 -18.16 16.06
N MET A 28 0.70 -17.79 15.73
CA MET A 28 -0.01 -16.69 16.40
C MET A 28 -0.24 -16.98 17.89
N SER A 29 -0.74 -18.18 18.20
CA SER A 29 -0.95 -18.60 19.60
C SER A 29 0.37 -18.68 20.38
N ALA A 30 1.43 -19.18 19.75
CA ALA A 30 2.76 -19.23 20.35
C ALA A 30 3.34 -17.83 20.59
N MET A 31 3.16 -16.89 19.65
CA MET A 31 3.61 -15.49 19.79
C MET A 31 2.89 -14.80 20.95
N GLU A 32 1.58 -15.01 21.08
CA GLU A 32 0.79 -14.49 22.19
C GLU A 32 1.26 -15.04 23.53
N SER A 33 1.42 -16.37 23.62
CA SER A 33 1.89 -17.00 24.85
C SER A 33 3.32 -16.57 25.22
N ALA A 34 4.21 -16.45 24.24
CA ALA A 34 5.59 -16.02 24.46
C ALA A 34 5.65 -14.58 24.97
N THR A 35 4.90 -13.68 24.31
CA THR A 35 4.78 -12.28 24.72
C THR A 35 4.23 -12.17 26.14
N ARG A 36 3.16 -12.90 26.44
CA ARG A 36 2.57 -12.91 27.79
C ARG A 36 3.54 -13.40 28.86
N HIS A 37 4.27 -14.48 28.62
CA HIS A 37 5.26 -14.99 29.58
C HIS A 37 6.42 -14.02 29.79
N ALA A 38 6.91 -13.40 28.73
CA ALA A 38 7.99 -12.41 28.80
C ALA A 38 7.55 -11.16 29.58
N VAL A 39 6.34 -10.64 29.34
CA VAL A 39 5.77 -9.50 30.07
C VAL A 39 5.60 -9.79 31.56
N MET A 40 5.26 -11.03 31.91
CA MET A 40 5.11 -11.46 33.31
C MET A 40 6.45 -11.70 34.02
N ASN A 41 7.59 -11.46 33.34
CA ASN A 41 8.94 -11.75 33.83
C ASN A 41 9.06 -13.20 34.35
N CYS A 42 8.46 -14.16 33.62
CA CYS A 42 8.62 -15.57 33.94
C CYS A 42 10.10 -15.96 33.87
N ARG A 43 10.60 -16.61 34.93
CA ARG A 43 11.98 -17.10 34.99
C ARG A 43 12.22 -18.30 34.09
N ASP A 44 11.17 -19.05 33.78
CA ASP A 44 11.23 -20.27 32.98
C ASP A 44 10.71 -20.00 31.55
N LEU A 45 11.49 -19.29 30.75
CA LEU A 45 11.22 -19.15 29.33
C LEU A 45 11.49 -20.48 28.60
N ILE A 46 10.67 -20.81 27.60
CA ILE A 46 10.91 -21.98 26.76
C ILE A 46 12.26 -21.77 26.04
N GLY A 47 13.15 -22.76 26.13
CA GLY A 47 14.51 -22.64 25.59
C GLY A 47 15.54 -22.08 26.60
N GLY A 48 15.12 -21.71 27.81
CA GLY A 48 16.01 -21.35 28.93
C GLY A 48 16.50 -19.90 28.94
N ASP A 49 16.47 -19.20 27.81
CA ASP A 49 16.81 -17.78 27.69
C ASP A 49 15.86 -17.02 26.75
N ASN A 50 16.00 -15.70 26.70
CA ASN A 50 15.12 -14.83 25.90
C ASN A 50 15.27 -15.09 24.38
N ARG A 51 16.50 -15.32 23.91
CA ARG A 51 16.76 -15.55 22.49
C ARG A 51 16.16 -16.85 21.98
N ASN A 52 16.40 -17.97 22.65
CA ASN A 52 15.86 -19.26 22.24
C ASN A 52 14.33 -19.30 22.37
N HIS A 53 13.76 -18.46 23.23
CA HIS A 53 12.31 -18.29 23.35
C HIS A 53 11.68 -17.61 22.13
N PHE A 54 12.28 -16.52 21.63
CA PHE A 54 11.69 -15.69 20.60
C PHE A 54 12.27 -15.89 19.19
N GLU A 55 13.58 -16.01 19.04
CA GLU A 55 14.25 -15.99 17.73
C GLU A 55 13.68 -16.99 16.71
N PRO A 56 13.52 -18.30 17.02
CA PRO A 56 12.98 -19.24 16.03
C PRO A 56 11.53 -18.95 15.68
N LEU A 57 10.73 -18.50 16.66
CA LEU A 57 9.33 -18.19 16.49
C LEU A 57 9.13 -16.94 15.63
N MET A 58 9.91 -15.88 15.89
CA MET A 58 9.88 -14.63 15.12
C MET A 58 10.37 -14.85 13.69
N LYS A 59 11.41 -15.68 13.47
CA LYS A 59 11.85 -16.06 12.12
C LYS A 59 10.80 -16.84 11.34
N LEU A 60 10.09 -17.74 12.02
CA LEU A 60 9.01 -18.49 11.40
C LEU A 60 7.83 -17.57 11.07
N PHE A 61 7.46 -16.68 11.98
CA PHE A 61 6.47 -15.63 11.75
C PHE A 61 6.85 -14.78 10.53
N ASP A 62 8.09 -14.27 10.50
CA ASP A 62 8.58 -13.43 9.42
C ASP A 62 8.56 -14.15 8.05
N SER A 63 8.92 -15.44 8.03
CA SER A 63 8.82 -16.25 6.82
C SER A 63 7.37 -16.37 6.31
N LEU A 64 6.41 -16.57 7.22
CA LEU A 64 4.98 -16.62 6.88
C LEU A 64 4.45 -15.23 6.45
N LEU A 65 4.97 -14.16 7.04
CA LEU A 65 4.64 -12.78 6.67
C LEU A 65 5.06 -12.49 5.24
N VAL A 66 6.29 -12.86 4.86
CA VAL A 66 6.79 -12.71 3.49
C VAL A 66 6.01 -13.55 2.49
N ILE A 67 5.53 -14.74 2.90
CA ILE A 67 4.64 -15.57 2.05
C ILE A 67 3.26 -14.90 1.86
N GLY A 68 2.84 -14.03 2.78
CA GLY A 68 1.57 -13.31 2.71
C GLY A 68 0.36 -14.15 3.14
N VAL A 69 0.53 -15.04 4.11
CA VAL A 69 -0.57 -15.89 4.62
C VAL A 69 -1.40 -15.25 5.74
N PHE A 70 -0.93 -14.14 6.31
CA PHE A 70 -1.60 -13.44 7.39
C PHE A 70 -2.66 -12.47 6.86
N ASP A 71 -3.78 -12.39 7.56
CA ASP A 71 -4.83 -11.40 7.32
C ASP A 71 -4.72 -10.18 8.24
N ASP A 72 -5.56 -9.17 7.99
CA ASP A 72 -5.55 -7.92 8.76
C ASP A 72 -5.83 -8.13 10.25
N THR A 73 -6.65 -9.12 10.61
CA THR A 73 -6.99 -9.41 12.02
C THR A 73 -5.76 -9.95 12.75
N GLU A 74 -5.00 -10.82 12.09
CA GLU A 74 -3.77 -11.39 12.62
C GLU A 74 -2.64 -10.36 12.70
N LEU A 75 -2.53 -9.48 11.70
CA LEU A 75 -1.57 -8.37 11.72
C LEU A 75 -1.91 -7.35 12.81
N GLU A 76 -3.19 -7.03 13.02
CA GLU A 76 -3.63 -6.17 14.10
C GLU A 76 -3.28 -6.77 15.47
N ALA A 77 -3.55 -8.07 15.67
CA ALA A 77 -3.17 -8.78 16.89
C ALA A 77 -1.65 -8.75 17.13
N LEU A 78 -0.83 -8.91 16.08
CA LEU A 78 0.62 -8.76 16.18
C LEU A 78 1.01 -7.35 16.63
N LEU A 79 0.47 -6.31 16.00
CA LEU A 79 0.79 -4.92 16.32
C LEU A 79 0.40 -4.58 17.77
N GLN A 80 -0.72 -5.11 18.25
CA GLN A 80 -1.13 -5.00 19.65
C GLN A 80 -0.15 -5.69 20.62
N MET A 81 0.40 -6.85 20.25
CA MET A 81 1.45 -7.52 21.03
C MET A 81 2.77 -6.74 21.05
N ILE A 82 3.14 -6.11 19.93
CA ILE A 82 4.37 -5.32 19.81
C ILE A 82 4.28 -4.07 20.68
N HIS A 83 3.23 -3.26 20.48
CA HIS A 83 3.08 -1.97 21.14
C HIS A 83 1.60 -1.64 21.43
N PRO A 84 1.03 -2.16 22.54
CA PRO A 84 -0.40 -2.05 22.83
C PRO A 84 -0.85 -0.59 22.95
N ALA A 85 -0.02 0.29 23.51
CA ALA A 85 -0.36 1.70 23.63
C ALA A 85 -0.58 2.44 22.30
N ALA A 86 -0.10 1.88 21.17
CA ALA A 86 -0.27 2.47 19.84
C ALA A 86 -1.38 1.78 19.03
N PHE A 87 -1.62 0.49 19.28
CA PHE A 87 -2.43 -0.35 18.40
C PHE A 87 -3.60 -1.06 19.08
N ASP A 88 -3.66 -1.10 20.43
CA ASP A 88 -4.82 -1.64 21.16
C ASP A 88 -5.82 -0.50 21.45
N PRO A 89 -7.00 -0.49 20.81
CA PRO A 89 -8.01 0.55 21.03
C PRO A 89 -8.61 0.51 22.45
N THR A 90 -8.39 -0.59 23.18
CA THR A 90 -8.82 -0.76 24.58
C THR A 90 -7.69 -0.46 25.57
N TYR A 91 -6.57 0.09 25.10
CA TYR A 91 -5.46 0.45 25.98
C TYR A 91 -5.80 1.66 26.86
N GLU A 92 -5.65 1.49 28.17
CA GLU A 92 -5.77 2.57 29.14
C GLU A 92 -4.38 2.91 29.72
N PRO A 93 -3.98 4.20 29.71
CA PRO A 93 -2.74 4.64 30.34
C PRO A 93 -2.70 4.29 31.83
N GLY A 94 -1.62 3.65 32.27
CA GLY A 94 -1.47 3.19 33.67
C GLY A 94 -1.91 1.75 33.92
N THR A 95 -2.32 1.01 32.89
CA THR A 95 -2.54 -0.44 32.97
C THR A 95 -1.23 -1.23 33.00
N THR A 96 -1.29 -2.49 33.43
CA THR A 96 -0.15 -3.43 33.40
C THR A 96 0.02 -4.13 32.05
N LYS A 97 -0.74 -3.73 31.02
CA LYS A 97 -0.61 -4.28 29.66
C LYS A 97 0.68 -3.75 29.05
N LYS A 98 1.71 -4.60 28.99
CA LYS A 98 2.98 -4.26 28.32
C LYS A 98 3.11 -4.96 26.98
N GLY A 99 3.80 -4.32 26.04
CA GLY A 99 4.18 -4.90 24.75
C GLY A 99 5.61 -5.44 24.70
N LEU A 100 5.96 -6.05 23.56
CA LEU A 100 7.33 -6.49 23.27
C LEU A 100 8.35 -5.34 23.30
N THR A 101 7.95 -4.12 22.97
CA THR A 101 8.84 -2.95 22.99
C THR A 101 9.14 -2.42 24.41
N GLU A 102 8.39 -2.88 25.42
CA GLU A 102 8.49 -2.40 26.80
C GLU A 102 9.16 -3.40 27.75
N ILE A 103 9.60 -4.54 27.20
CA ILE A 103 10.37 -5.57 27.90
C ILE A 103 11.84 -5.54 27.46
N GLU A 104 12.74 -6.01 28.32
CA GLU A 104 14.15 -6.16 27.96
C GLU A 104 14.35 -7.39 27.06
N LEU A 105 14.42 -7.15 25.75
CA LEU A 105 14.73 -8.16 24.75
C LEU A 105 16.24 -8.29 24.52
N GLU A 106 16.70 -9.51 24.24
CA GLU A 106 18.07 -9.72 23.76
C GLU A 106 18.27 -9.07 22.38
N GLU A 107 19.49 -8.62 22.08
CA GLU A 107 19.84 -7.95 20.83
C GLU A 107 19.42 -8.72 19.57
N HIS A 108 19.62 -10.04 19.54
CA HIS A 108 19.20 -10.88 18.41
C HIS A 108 17.68 -10.85 18.19
N VAL A 109 16.90 -10.75 19.25
CA VAL A 109 15.43 -10.69 19.20
C VAL A 109 14.98 -9.32 18.68
N LYS A 110 15.64 -8.24 19.09
CA LYS A 110 15.39 -6.90 18.55
C LYS A 110 15.63 -6.85 17.04
N ILE A 111 16.69 -7.49 16.55
CA ILE A 111 16.96 -7.58 15.11
C ILE A 111 15.81 -8.29 14.39
N GLN A 112 15.30 -9.41 14.93
CA GLN A 112 14.14 -10.09 14.32
C GLN A 112 12.89 -9.21 14.34
N LEU A 113 12.65 -8.45 15.40
CA LEU A 113 11.53 -7.51 15.47
C LEU A 113 11.65 -6.42 14.40
N VAL A 114 12.85 -5.86 14.21
CA VAL A 114 13.09 -4.84 13.17
C VAL A 114 12.84 -5.40 11.78
N ASN A 115 13.27 -6.64 11.48
CA ASN A 115 13.01 -7.27 10.19
C ASN A 115 11.51 -7.42 9.91
N ILE A 116 10.73 -7.84 10.92
CA ILE A 116 9.27 -7.94 10.80
C ILE A 116 8.66 -6.57 10.51
N LEU A 117 9.09 -5.53 11.24
CA LEU A 117 8.60 -4.16 11.02
C LEU A 117 8.97 -3.63 9.63
N ASP A 118 10.15 -3.98 9.12
CA ASP A 118 10.60 -3.60 7.77
C ASP A 118 9.69 -4.22 6.69
N HIS A 119 9.40 -5.53 6.78
CA HIS A 119 8.48 -6.19 5.87
C HIS A 119 7.03 -5.65 5.96
N LEU A 120 6.59 -5.22 7.15
CA LEU A 120 5.30 -4.53 7.32
C LEU A 120 5.32 -3.15 6.64
N CYS A 121 6.41 -2.40 6.76
CA CYS A 121 6.57 -1.11 6.08
C CYS A 121 6.54 -1.26 4.56
N ASP A 122 7.24 -2.25 4.03
CA ASP A 122 7.22 -2.60 2.61
C ASP A 122 5.82 -2.94 2.12
N THR A 123 5.04 -3.64 2.96
CA THR A 123 3.65 -3.99 2.65
C THR A 123 2.75 -2.77 2.62
N GLN A 124 2.88 -1.84 3.57
CA GLN A 124 2.17 -0.56 3.50
C GLN A 124 2.56 0.25 2.27
N LEU A 125 3.85 0.30 1.93
CA LEU A 125 4.32 1.02 0.74
C LEU A 125 3.70 0.43 -0.53
N ARG A 126 3.66 -0.89 -0.65
CA ARG A 126 3.03 -1.60 -1.77
C ARG A 126 1.56 -1.25 -1.89
N HIS A 127 0.78 -1.33 -0.81
CA HIS A 127 -0.65 -0.99 -0.83
C HIS A 127 -0.90 0.48 -1.20
N ARG A 128 -0.03 1.40 -0.76
CA ARG A 128 -0.10 2.82 -1.18
C ARG A 128 0.14 2.99 -2.67
N ILE A 129 1.11 2.28 -3.23
CA ILE A 129 1.39 2.29 -4.68
C ILE A 129 0.23 1.68 -5.46
N GLU A 130 -0.30 0.53 -5.02
CA GLU A 130 -1.44 -0.13 -5.65
C GLU A 130 -2.69 0.77 -5.64
N SER A 131 -2.95 1.44 -4.51
CA SER A 131 -4.04 2.42 -4.39
C SER A 131 -3.85 3.59 -5.35
N LEU A 132 -2.63 4.11 -5.47
CA LEU A 132 -2.31 5.19 -6.41
C LEU A 132 -2.49 4.75 -7.86
N VAL A 133 -2.03 3.56 -8.22
CA VAL A 133 -2.20 2.98 -9.56
C VAL A 133 -3.67 2.76 -9.86
N GLY A 134 -4.44 2.19 -8.93
CA GLY A 134 -5.88 1.98 -9.08
C GLY A 134 -6.65 3.29 -9.25
N PHE A 135 -6.32 4.31 -8.46
CA PHE A 135 -6.86 5.67 -8.63
C PHE A 135 -6.51 6.23 -10.02
N THR A 136 -5.25 6.13 -10.42
CA THR A 136 -4.77 6.71 -11.69
C THR A 136 -5.43 6.04 -12.89
N ASP A 137 -5.61 4.72 -12.87
CA ASP A 137 -6.27 3.97 -13.93
C ASP A 137 -7.73 4.42 -14.12
N GLY A 138 -8.49 4.48 -13.02
CA GLY A 138 -9.86 4.98 -13.05
C GLY A 138 -9.96 6.44 -13.51
N PHE A 139 -9.11 7.31 -12.95
CA PHE A 139 -9.07 8.73 -13.29
C PHE A 139 -8.74 8.97 -14.77
N VAL A 140 -7.74 8.28 -15.31
CA VAL A 140 -7.38 8.40 -16.73
C VAL A 140 -8.51 7.89 -17.62
N GLY A 141 -9.19 6.82 -17.23
CA GLY A 141 -10.37 6.31 -17.94
C GLY A 141 -11.50 7.36 -18.03
N ASP A 142 -11.82 8.03 -16.92
CA ASP A 142 -12.85 9.07 -16.91
C ASP A 142 -12.40 10.34 -17.67
N LEU A 143 -11.13 10.71 -17.57
CA LEU A 143 -10.54 11.83 -18.30
C LEU A 143 -10.60 11.63 -19.82
N GLN A 144 -10.32 10.41 -20.30
CA GLN A 144 -10.43 10.07 -21.71
C GLN A 144 -11.88 10.11 -22.20
N GLN A 145 -12.84 9.69 -21.39
CA GLN A 145 -14.27 9.79 -21.72
C GLN A 145 -14.72 11.26 -21.79
N ASP A 146 -14.28 12.09 -20.85
CA ASP A 146 -14.51 13.54 -20.84
C ASP A 146 -13.93 14.21 -22.11
N GLN A 147 -12.68 13.87 -22.45
CA GLN A 147 -12.05 14.33 -23.70
C GLN A 147 -12.79 13.85 -24.96
N CYS A 148 -13.28 12.61 -24.98
CA CYS A 148 -14.06 12.06 -26.09
C CYS A 148 -15.40 12.79 -26.28
N LYS A 149 -16.10 13.10 -25.19
CA LYS A 149 -17.35 13.90 -25.23
C LYS A 149 -17.08 15.28 -25.82
N ARG A 150 -16.08 16.01 -25.32
CA ARG A 150 -15.67 17.33 -25.87
C ARG A 150 -15.35 17.25 -27.36
N TYR A 151 -14.64 16.20 -27.79
CA TYR A 151 -14.33 16.01 -29.21
C TYR A 151 -15.58 15.82 -30.07
N MET A 152 -16.54 15.01 -29.61
CA MET A 152 -17.79 14.79 -30.33
C MET A 152 -18.65 16.05 -30.40
N ASP A 153 -18.71 16.84 -29.33
CA ASP A 153 -19.43 18.12 -29.29
C ASP A 153 -18.88 19.11 -30.32
N ILE A 154 -17.54 19.20 -30.44
CA ILE A 154 -16.87 20.04 -31.45
C ILE A 154 -17.20 19.56 -32.86
N LYS A 155 -17.25 18.24 -33.09
CA LYS A 155 -17.56 17.66 -34.40
C LYS A 155 -19.02 17.88 -34.81
N GLN A 156 -19.93 17.98 -33.85
CA GLN A 156 -21.38 18.16 -34.09
C GLN A 156 -21.80 19.64 -34.14
N THR A 157 -20.95 20.56 -33.67
CA THR A 157 -21.22 22.00 -33.65
C THR A 157 -20.60 22.67 -34.87
N ASP A 158 -21.38 23.50 -35.58
CA ASP A 158 -20.83 24.34 -36.63
C ASP A 158 -20.23 25.61 -35.99
N MET A 159 -18.90 25.79 -36.11
CA MET A 159 -18.18 26.83 -35.38
C MET A 159 -17.16 27.56 -36.27
N PRO A 160 -16.93 28.87 -36.04
CA PRO A 160 -15.98 29.64 -36.85
C PRO A 160 -14.56 29.07 -36.80
N PRO A 161 -13.76 29.20 -37.89
CA PRO A 161 -12.41 28.62 -37.97
C PRO A 161 -11.47 29.03 -36.82
N ALA A 162 -11.59 30.28 -36.34
CA ALA A 162 -10.79 30.79 -35.23
C ALA A 162 -11.11 30.09 -33.90
N GLU A 163 -12.38 29.77 -33.66
CA GLU A 163 -12.83 29.07 -32.45
C GLU A 163 -12.50 27.56 -32.54
N ALA A 164 -12.69 26.96 -33.72
CA ALA A 164 -12.27 25.58 -33.99
C ALA A 164 -10.76 25.39 -33.78
N ALA A 165 -9.93 26.34 -34.24
CA ALA A 165 -8.49 26.32 -34.07
C ALA A 165 -8.05 26.43 -32.60
N LYS A 166 -8.84 27.04 -31.72
CA LYS A 166 -8.59 27.06 -30.28
C LYS A 166 -8.99 25.74 -29.63
N LYS A 167 -10.25 25.32 -29.79
CA LYS A 167 -10.78 24.10 -29.14
C LYS A 167 -10.09 22.82 -29.59
N THR A 168 -9.59 22.76 -30.82
CA THR A 168 -8.90 21.55 -31.33
C THR A 168 -7.41 21.48 -31.00
N LYS A 169 -6.86 22.47 -30.26
CA LYS A 169 -5.45 22.49 -29.87
C LYS A 169 -5.10 21.34 -28.93
N GLU A 170 -6.03 20.91 -28.08
CA GLU A 170 -5.88 19.72 -27.22
C GLU A 170 -5.66 18.45 -28.05
N PHE A 171 -6.57 18.15 -28.99
CA PHE A 171 -6.55 16.89 -29.78
C PHE A 171 -5.41 16.81 -30.79
N ARG A 172 -4.72 17.92 -31.08
CA ARG A 172 -3.56 17.97 -31.99
C ARG A 172 -2.22 17.74 -31.28
N CYS A 173 -2.19 17.82 -29.95
CA CYS A 173 -0.99 17.62 -29.15
C CYS A 173 -0.70 16.11 -28.94
N PRO A 174 0.57 15.71 -28.78
CA PRO A 174 0.92 14.35 -28.35
C PRO A 174 0.34 14.01 -26.96
N PRO A 175 0.07 12.72 -26.64
CA PRO A 175 -0.58 12.32 -25.39
C PRO A 175 0.10 12.85 -24.11
N LYS A 176 1.43 12.92 -24.08
CA LYS A 176 2.19 13.46 -22.93
C LYS A 176 1.89 14.95 -22.70
N GLU A 177 1.80 15.73 -23.78
CA GLU A 177 1.51 17.16 -23.71
C GLU A 177 0.03 17.42 -23.38
N GLN A 178 -0.88 16.57 -23.90
CA GLN A 178 -2.29 16.59 -23.53
C GLN A 178 -2.48 16.39 -22.03
N MET A 179 -1.88 15.34 -21.46
CA MET A 179 -1.93 15.09 -20.02
C MET A 179 -1.33 16.24 -19.21
N PHE A 180 -0.20 16.80 -19.64
CA PHE A 180 0.41 17.94 -18.95
C PHE A 180 -0.52 19.17 -18.95
N ARG A 181 -1.16 19.50 -20.08
CA ARG A 181 -2.11 20.62 -20.16
C ARG A 181 -3.33 20.40 -19.29
N LEU A 182 -3.89 19.18 -19.29
CA LEU A 182 -5.06 18.81 -18.47
C LEU A 182 -4.73 18.84 -16.98
N LEU A 183 -3.57 18.34 -16.57
CA LEU A 183 -3.15 18.34 -15.16
C LEU A 183 -2.72 19.74 -14.68
N LYS A 184 -2.21 20.62 -15.55
CA LYS A 184 -1.80 21.99 -15.18
C LYS A 184 -2.98 22.84 -14.68
N CYS A 185 -4.20 22.54 -15.13
CA CYS A 185 -5.42 23.12 -14.59
C CYS A 185 -5.56 23.01 -13.05
N LYS A 186 -4.97 21.97 -12.45
CA LYS A 186 -4.95 21.77 -11.00
C LYS A 186 -4.09 22.83 -10.30
N VAL A 187 -2.92 23.11 -10.86
CA VAL A 187 -1.86 23.95 -10.24
C VAL A 187 -2.28 25.43 -10.19
N GLU A 188 -2.91 25.94 -11.25
CA GLU A 188 -3.29 27.36 -11.34
C GLU A 188 -4.48 27.74 -10.43
N LYS A 189 -5.23 26.77 -9.89
CA LYS A 189 -6.29 27.05 -8.89
C LYS A 189 -5.75 27.17 -7.46
N GLU A 190 -4.55 26.67 -7.18
CA GLU A 190 -3.87 26.79 -5.87
C GLU A 190 -2.97 28.05 -5.80
N GLU A 191 -2.37 28.47 -6.91
CA GLU A 191 -1.58 29.71 -7.01
C GLU A 191 -2.42 30.91 -7.50
N LYS A 192 -3.41 31.35 -6.71
CA LYS A 192 -3.98 32.70 -6.91
C LYS A 192 -3.23 33.72 -6.07
N GLU A 193 -2.08 34.16 -6.55
CA GLU A 193 -1.52 35.51 -6.34
C GLU A 193 -0.12 35.63 -6.99
N VAL A 194 -0.04 35.80 -8.32
CA VAL A 194 1.00 36.69 -8.88
C VAL A 194 0.44 37.40 -10.11
N LEU A 195 0.25 38.72 -9.96
CA LEU A 195 0.01 39.65 -11.05
C LEU A 195 1.20 39.62 -12.01
N PHE A 196 0.99 39.14 -13.24
CA PHE A 196 1.82 39.55 -14.36
C PHE A 196 0.92 39.94 -15.53
N GLU A 197 1.08 41.19 -15.95
CA GLU A 197 0.53 41.78 -17.15
C GLU A 197 1.17 41.08 -18.36
N ASP A 198 0.44 40.15 -18.95
CA ASP A 198 0.49 39.83 -20.38
C ASP A 198 -0.85 39.18 -20.72
N GLU A 199 -1.49 39.61 -21.81
CA GLU A 199 -2.77 39.10 -22.32
C GLU A 199 -2.65 37.64 -22.82
N VAL A 200 -2.31 36.70 -21.93
CA VAL A 200 -2.43 35.29 -22.21
C VAL A 200 -3.89 34.94 -21.98
N GLU A 201 -4.63 34.87 -23.08
CA GLU A 201 -6.00 34.34 -23.15
C GLU A 201 -6.11 33.12 -22.23
N TYR A 202 -6.83 33.28 -21.11
CA TYR A 202 -7.06 32.23 -20.12
C TYR A 202 -7.64 31.02 -20.86
N ASP A 203 -6.83 29.99 -21.09
CA ASP A 203 -7.28 28.73 -21.64
C ASP A 203 -8.10 28.11 -20.51
N GLN A 204 -9.40 28.42 -20.50
CA GLN A 204 -10.36 27.96 -19.50
C GLN A 204 -10.19 26.45 -19.40
N CYS A 205 -9.85 25.97 -18.19
CA CYS A 205 -9.46 24.59 -18.03
C CYS A 205 -10.48 23.65 -18.71
N PRO A 206 -10.08 22.85 -19.70
CA PRO A 206 -11.02 22.05 -20.47
C PRO A 206 -11.50 20.79 -19.70
N MET A 207 -10.83 20.43 -18.60
CA MET A 207 -11.20 19.30 -17.74
C MET A 207 -12.49 19.60 -16.97
N ALA A 208 -13.43 18.65 -16.93
CA ALA A 208 -14.66 18.79 -16.15
C ALA A 208 -14.39 19.02 -14.65
N GLU A 209 -15.27 19.78 -13.96
CA GLU A 209 -15.08 20.17 -12.56
C GLU A 209 -15.03 18.97 -11.60
N ASN A 210 -15.83 17.94 -11.82
CA ASN A 210 -15.82 16.71 -11.03
C ASN A 210 -14.47 15.99 -11.08
N LEU A 211 -13.79 16.00 -12.23
CA LEU A 211 -12.46 15.41 -12.37
C LEU A 211 -11.39 16.26 -11.66
N GLN A 212 -11.56 17.58 -11.66
CA GLN A 212 -10.69 18.47 -10.90
C GLN A 212 -10.87 18.27 -9.38
N GLU A 213 -12.09 18.02 -8.92
CA GLU A 213 -12.38 17.70 -7.52
C GLU A 213 -11.80 16.36 -7.09
N GLN A 214 -11.86 15.31 -7.94
CA GLN A 214 -11.24 14.02 -7.64
C GLN A 214 -9.72 14.08 -7.46
N LEU A 215 -9.06 15.06 -8.06
CA LEU A 215 -7.62 15.27 -7.91
C LEU A 215 -7.24 16.11 -6.68
N ARG A 216 -8.20 16.76 -6.00
CA ARG A 216 -7.98 17.56 -4.78
C ARG A 216 -7.96 16.67 -3.55
#